data_AF-A0A4U9W0X7-F1
#
_entry.id   AF-A0A4U9W0X7-F1
#
_cell.length_a   1.000
_cell.length_b   1.000
_cell.length_c   1.000
_cell.angle_alpha   90.00
_cell.angle_beta   90.00
_cell.angle_gamma   90.00
#
_symmetry.space_group_name_H-M   'P 1'
#
loop_
_entity.id
_entity.type
_entity.pdbx_description
1 polymer ?
#
loop_
_entity_poly.entity_id
_entity_poly.type
_entity_poly.pdbx_seq_one_letter_code
_entity_poly.pdbx_strand_id
1 'polypeptide(L)'
;MTLAEFSAATIQYSDNTAMNKILEHLGGPAKVTEFARTIGDKTFRLDRTEPTLNTAIPGDERDTSSPLAMAKSLQNLTLGKALGEPQRAQLVEWMKGNTTGGASIRAGLPTTWIVGDKTGSGDYGTTNDIAVIWPANHAPLVLVTYFTQPQQNAEARKDVLAAAAKIVTEGL
;
A
#
# COMPACT_ATOMS: atom_id res chain seq x y z
N MET A 1 7.56 -6.09 21.18
CA MET A 1 7.39 -4.85 20.42
C MET A 1 6.09 -4.18 20.85
N THR A 2 6.07 -2.86 20.94
CA THR A 2 4.88 -2.03 21.10
C THR A 2 4.06 -2.02 19.80
N LEU A 3 2.81 -1.53 19.86
CA LEU A 3 1.99 -1.36 18.64
C LEU A 3 2.61 -0.38 17.64
N ALA A 4 3.32 0.65 18.11
CA ALA A 4 4.06 1.56 17.26
C ALA A 4 5.21 0.84 16.54
N GLU A 5 5.97 0.00 17.25
CA GLU A 5 7.04 -0.81 16.65
C GLU A 5 6.50 -1.83 15.66
N PHE A 6 5.38 -2.51 15.96
CA PHE A 6 4.74 -3.40 14.99
C PHE A 6 4.23 -2.65 13.75
N SER A 7 3.67 -1.46 13.93
CA SER A 7 3.19 -0.64 12.80
C SER A 7 4.33 -0.18 11.90
N ALA A 8 5.43 0.30 12.50
CA ALA A 8 6.64 0.65 11.77
C ALA A 8 7.21 -0.56 11.02
N ALA A 9 7.33 -1.72 11.69
CA ALA A 9 7.85 -2.95 11.07
C ALA A 9 6.99 -3.42 9.89
N THR A 10 5.66 -3.38 10.05
CA THR A 10 4.71 -3.74 8.99
C THR A 10 4.84 -2.81 7.79
N ILE A 11 4.92 -1.50 8.02
CA ILE A 11 4.97 -0.52 6.91
C ILE A 11 6.34 -0.50 6.24
N GLN A 12 7.43 -0.46 7.02
CA GLN A 12 8.77 -0.18 6.50
C GLN A 12 9.54 -1.41 6.02
N TYR A 13 9.23 -2.58 6.59
CA TYR A 13 9.93 -3.84 6.30
C TYR A 13 8.99 -4.92 5.78
N SER A 14 7.69 -4.66 5.71
CA SER A 14 6.67 -5.63 5.32
C SER A 14 6.67 -6.88 6.20
N ASP A 15 6.90 -6.72 7.51
CA ASP A 15 6.93 -7.82 8.46
C ASP A 15 5.54 -8.43 8.68
N ASN A 16 5.36 -9.65 8.18
CA ASN A 16 4.09 -10.38 8.24
C ASN A 16 3.69 -10.81 9.67
N THR A 17 4.66 -11.03 10.56
CA THR A 17 4.37 -11.35 11.97
C THR A 17 3.85 -10.10 12.68
N ALA A 18 4.46 -8.95 12.42
CA ALA A 18 3.98 -7.67 12.94
C ALA A 18 2.57 -7.35 12.43
N MET A 19 2.28 -7.60 11.14
CA MET A 19 0.93 -7.46 10.58
C MET A 19 -0.08 -8.35 11.33
N ASN A 20 0.24 -9.63 11.54
CA ASN A 20 -0.63 -10.53 12.29
C ASN A 20 -0.85 -10.09 13.73
N LYS A 21 0.16 -9.49 14.40
CA LYS A 21 0.01 -8.94 15.76
C LYS A 21 -0.88 -7.70 15.80
N ILE A 22 -0.85 -6.85 14.77
CA ILE A 22 -1.79 -5.74 14.62
C ILE A 22 -3.21 -6.28 14.41
N LEU A 23 -3.40 -7.28 13.54
CA LEU A 23 -4.70 -7.91 13.31
C LEU A 23 -5.27 -8.54 14.59
N GLU A 24 -4.43 -9.26 15.35
CA GLU A 24 -4.81 -9.84 16.65
C GLU A 24 -5.29 -8.75 17.62
N HIS A 25 -4.55 -7.65 17.73
CA HIS A 25 -4.91 -6.52 18.58
C HIS A 25 -6.24 -5.85 18.17
N LEU A 26 -6.50 -5.74 16.87
CA LEU A 26 -7.72 -5.14 16.35
C LEU A 26 -8.96 -6.04 16.47
N GLY A 27 -8.78 -7.36 16.66
CA GLY A 27 -9.87 -8.35 16.68
C GLY A 27 -10.09 -9.07 15.34
N GLY A 28 -9.09 -9.08 14.46
CA GLY A 28 -9.05 -9.87 13.22
C GLY A 28 -9.29 -9.07 11.92
N PRO A 29 -9.16 -9.73 10.74
CA PRO A 29 -9.26 -9.10 9.42
C PRO A 29 -10.52 -8.27 9.19
N ALA A 30 -11.67 -8.75 9.69
CA ALA A 30 -12.95 -8.07 9.55
C ALA A 30 -12.96 -6.65 10.16
N LYS A 31 -12.13 -6.41 11.19
CA LYS A 31 -12.02 -5.10 11.85
C LYS A 31 -11.26 -4.08 11.02
N VAL A 32 -10.34 -4.52 10.17
CA VAL A 32 -9.70 -3.66 9.16
C VAL A 32 -10.72 -3.30 8.07
N THR A 33 -11.53 -4.26 7.63
CA THR A 33 -12.63 -3.99 6.69
C THR A 33 -13.65 -3.01 7.27
N GLU A 34 -14.03 -3.18 8.54
CA GLU A 34 -14.94 -2.25 9.24
C GLU A 34 -14.35 -0.84 9.30
N PHE A 35 -13.06 -0.68 9.65
CA PHE A 35 -12.38 0.60 9.61
C PHE A 35 -12.38 1.22 8.20
N ALA A 36 -12.14 0.42 7.15
CA ALA A 36 -12.22 0.92 5.77
C ALA A 36 -13.61 1.50 5.47
N ARG A 37 -14.69 0.86 5.95
CA ARG A 37 -16.06 1.39 5.80
C ARG A 37 -16.26 2.72 6.54
N THR A 38 -15.66 2.93 7.72
CA THR A 38 -15.80 4.18 8.47
C THR A 38 -15.16 5.38 7.78
N ILE A 39 -14.13 5.15 6.95
CA ILE A 39 -13.48 6.19 6.15
C ILE A 39 -14.06 6.32 4.72
N GLY A 40 -15.20 5.65 4.46
CA GLY A 40 -15.95 5.73 3.21
C GLY A 40 -15.54 4.74 2.13
N ASP A 41 -14.60 3.83 2.40
CA ASP A 41 -14.21 2.78 1.45
C ASP A 41 -15.19 1.61 1.53
N LYS A 42 -15.98 1.43 0.46
CA LYS A 42 -16.95 0.33 0.33
C LYS A 42 -16.42 -0.86 -0.48
N THR A 43 -15.21 -0.77 -1.02
CA THR A 43 -14.63 -1.77 -1.94
C THR A 43 -13.64 -2.66 -1.23
N PHE A 44 -12.77 -2.08 -0.39
CA PHE A 44 -11.74 -2.83 0.32
C PHE A 44 -12.33 -3.96 1.17
N ARG A 45 -11.69 -5.11 1.15
CA ARG A 45 -11.95 -6.23 2.07
C ARG A 45 -10.65 -6.91 2.44
N LEU A 46 -10.56 -7.28 3.71
CA LEU A 46 -9.52 -8.14 4.26
C LEU A 46 -10.22 -9.32 4.95
N ASP A 47 -9.93 -10.52 4.46
CA ASP A 47 -10.63 -11.75 4.79
C ASP A 47 -9.72 -12.72 5.55
N ARG A 48 -8.41 -12.64 5.34
CA ARG A 48 -7.42 -13.56 5.90
C ARG A 48 -6.26 -12.85 6.61
N THR A 49 -5.47 -13.64 7.32
CA THR A 49 -4.21 -13.23 7.94
C THR A 49 -3.02 -13.62 7.06
N GLU A 50 -1.84 -13.09 7.39
CA GLU A 50 -0.59 -13.52 6.78
C GLU A 50 -0.28 -14.99 7.15
N PRO A 51 0.27 -15.80 6.22
CA PRO A 51 0.64 -15.45 4.84
C PRO A 51 -0.49 -15.60 3.81
N THR A 52 -1.63 -16.19 4.20
CA THR A 52 -2.64 -16.70 3.26
C THR A 52 -3.40 -15.64 2.49
N LEU A 53 -3.38 -14.38 2.93
CA LEU A 53 -3.94 -13.26 2.18
C LEU A 53 -3.22 -13.02 0.83
N ASN A 54 -2.01 -13.55 0.64
CA ASN A 54 -1.19 -13.35 -0.57
C ASN A 54 -1.36 -14.44 -1.65
N THR A 55 -2.33 -15.35 -1.51
CA THR A 55 -2.59 -16.38 -2.53
C THR A 55 -2.98 -15.82 -3.90
N ALA A 56 -3.54 -14.60 -3.96
CA ALA A 56 -3.79 -13.82 -5.17
C ALA A 56 -4.42 -14.59 -6.36
N ILE A 57 -5.30 -15.54 -6.05
CA ILE A 57 -5.90 -16.44 -7.05
C ILE A 57 -6.77 -15.62 -8.01
N PRO A 58 -6.56 -15.68 -9.34
CA PRO A 58 -7.42 -14.99 -10.30
C PRO A 58 -8.90 -15.35 -10.12
N GLY A 59 -9.74 -14.34 -9.91
CA GLY A 59 -11.18 -14.50 -9.68
C GLY A 59 -11.59 -14.73 -8.22
N ASP A 60 -10.64 -14.91 -7.29
CA ASP A 60 -10.94 -14.89 -5.85
C ASP A 60 -11.12 -13.46 -5.38
N GLU A 61 -12.27 -13.16 -4.77
CA GLU A 61 -12.56 -11.81 -4.28
C GLU A 61 -11.90 -11.51 -2.93
N ARG A 62 -11.40 -12.50 -2.20
CA ARG A 62 -10.85 -12.29 -0.86
C ARG A 62 -9.59 -11.43 -0.89
N ASP A 63 -9.45 -10.58 0.12
CA ASP A 63 -8.27 -9.70 0.32
C ASP A 63 -8.01 -8.74 -0.87
N THR A 64 -9.08 -8.30 -1.52
CA THR A 64 -9.02 -7.45 -2.72
C THR A 64 -9.51 -6.01 -2.47
N SER A 65 -9.12 -5.13 -3.39
CA SER A 65 -9.70 -3.80 -3.57
C SER A 65 -9.55 -3.38 -5.04
N SER A 66 -9.99 -2.16 -5.39
CA SER A 66 -9.72 -1.56 -6.70
C SER A 66 -8.67 -0.44 -6.60
N PRO A 67 -7.93 -0.13 -7.67
CA PRO A 67 -6.98 0.98 -7.67
C PRO A 67 -7.61 2.32 -7.26
N LEU A 68 -8.82 2.59 -7.76
CA LEU A 68 -9.55 3.83 -7.44
C LEU A 68 -9.94 3.91 -5.96
N ALA A 69 -10.45 2.82 -5.38
CA ALA A 69 -10.83 2.81 -3.96
C ALA A 69 -9.60 3.00 -3.07
N MET A 70 -8.52 2.26 -3.34
CA MET A 70 -7.28 2.38 -2.57
C MET A 70 -6.65 3.76 -2.68
N ALA A 71 -6.65 4.38 -3.87
CA ALA A 71 -6.12 5.73 -4.05
C ALA A 71 -6.89 6.76 -3.22
N LYS A 72 -8.22 6.68 -3.19
CA LYS A 72 -9.08 7.55 -2.35
C LYS A 72 -8.83 7.32 -0.86
N SER A 73 -8.74 6.07 -0.43
CA SER A 73 -8.43 5.72 0.96
C SER A 73 -7.06 6.24 1.38
N LEU A 74 -6.03 6.02 0.56
CA LEU A 74 -4.68 6.51 0.81
C LEU A 74 -4.65 8.04 0.90
N GLN A 75 -5.30 8.74 -0.04
CA GLN A 75 -5.43 10.19 0.00
C GLN A 75 -6.09 10.68 1.31
N ASN A 76 -7.21 10.07 1.70
CA ASN A 76 -7.94 10.44 2.90
C ASN A 76 -7.13 10.21 4.19
N LEU A 77 -6.35 9.14 4.25
CA LEU A 77 -5.51 8.76 5.40
C LEU A 77 -4.27 9.64 5.54
N THR A 78 -3.67 10.06 4.43
CA THR A 78 -2.34 10.72 4.42
C THR A 78 -2.38 12.22 4.18
N LEU A 79 -3.39 12.71 3.48
CA LEU A 79 -3.56 14.13 3.12
C LEU A 79 -4.91 14.70 3.60
N GLY A 80 -5.93 13.84 3.71
CA GLY A 80 -7.27 14.20 4.16
C GLY A 80 -7.46 14.18 5.67
N LYS A 81 -8.71 14.00 6.11
CA LYS A 81 -9.12 14.10 7.53
C LYS A 81 -9.59 12.78 8.14
N ALA A 82 -9.28 11.64 7.52
CA ALA A 82 -9.66 10.34 8.08
C ALA A 82 -8.94 10.04 9.40
N LEU A 83 -7.74 10.60 9.58
CA LEU A 83 -6.97 10.56 10.81
C LEU A 83 -6.82 11.97 11.40
N GLY A 84 -6.65 12.02 12.73
CA GLY A 84 -6.18 13.21 13.42
C GLY A 84 -4.79 13.63 12.93
N GLU A 85 -4.43 14.90 13.09
CA GLU A 85 -3.20 15.45 12.53
C GLU A 85 -1.93 14.71 12.99
N PRO A 86 -1.75 14.38 14.29
CA PRO A 86 -0.58 13.62 14.73
C PRO A 86 -0.50 12.20 14.13
N GLN A 87 -1.65 11.52 14.01
CA GLN A 87 -1.70 10.16 13.45
C GLN A 87 -1.44 10.16 11.94
N ARG A 88 -1.95 11.17 11.22
CA ARG A 88 -1.68 11.36 9.78
C ARG A 88 -0.19 11.63 9.54
N ALA A 89 0.42 12.50 10.34
CA ALA A 89 1.85 12.78 10.25
C ALA A 89 2.69 11.51 10.51
N GLN A 90 2.34 10.73 11.54
CA GLN A 90 3.01 9.48 11.85
C GLN A 90 2.91 8.44 10.74
N LEU A 91 1.73 8.28 10.12
CA LEU A 91 1.54 7.37 8.97
C LEU A 91 2.42 7.79 7.80
N VAL A 92 2.41 9.09 7.45
CA VAL A 92 3.24 9.63 6.37
C VAL A 92 4.72 9.40 6.64
N GLU A 93 5.18 9.59 7.89
CA GLU A 93 6.56 9.35 8.28
C GLU A 93 6.95 7.87 8.11
N TRP A 94 6.12 6.95 8.57
CA TRP A 94 6.37 5.52 8.37
C TRP A 94 6.46 5.14 6.89
N MET A 95 5.56 5.67 6.05
CA MET A 95 5.57 5.41 4.61
C MET A 95 6.81 6.00 3.91
N LYS A 96 7.25 7.21 4.28
CA LYS A 96 8.50 7.81 3.76
C LYS A 96 9.73 6.98 4.14
N GLY A 97 9.71 6.39 5.33
CA GLY A 97 10.75 5.47 5.80
C GLY A 97 10.70 4.06 5.22
N ASN A 98 9.84 3.77 4.23
CA ASN A 98 9.77 2.43 3.64
C ASN A 98 11.09 2.03 2.98
N THR A 99 11.55 0.80 3.28
CA THR A 99 12.80 0.22 2.76
C THR A 99 12.58 -0.66 1.53
N THR A 100 11.34 -1.01 1.21
CA THR A 100 11.00 -2.03 0.20
C THR A 100 10.67 -1.47 -1.20
N GLY A 101 10.42 -0.16 -1.29
CA GLY A 101 9.89 0.54 -2.47
C GLY A 101 10.90 1.00 -3.53
N GLY A 102 12.21 0.84 -3.27
CA GLY A 102 13.26 1.45 -4.11
C GLY A 102 13.20 1.08 -5.60
N ALA A 103 12.67 -0.09 -5.94
CA ALA A 103 12.56 -0.59 -7.32
C ALA A 103 11.15 -0.49 -7.92
N SER A 104 10.15 0.01 -7.17
CA SER A 104 8.74 0.08 -7.58
C SER A 104 8.38 1.47 -8.10
N ILE A 105 7.32 2.14 -7.59
CA ILE A 105 6.93 3.49 -8.04
C ILE A 105 8.11 4.46 -7.96
N ARG A 106 8.90 4.40 -6.89
CA ARG A 106 10.04 5.30 -6.65
C ARG A 106 11.07 5.28 -7.79
N ALA A 107 11.27 4.14 -8.45
CA ALA A 107 12.23 4.01 -9.56
C ALA A 107 11.75 4.68 -10.85
N GLY A 108 10.46 4.97 -10.98
CA GLY A 108 9.88 5.65 -12.14
C GLY A 108 9.90 7.17 -12.06
N LEU A 109 10.30 7.75 -10.92
CA LEU A 109 10.12 9.17 -10.61
C LEU A 109 11.46 9.93 -10.56
N PRO A 110 11.45 11.27 -10.72
CA PRO A 110 12.63 12.08 -10.46
C PRO A 110 13.18 11.86 -9.05
N THR A 111 14.49 11.73 -8.91
CA THR A 111 15.14 11.47 -7.61
C THR A 111 15.00 12.60 -6.59
N THR A 112 14.59 13.80 -7.04
CA THR A 112 14.30 14.95 -6.19
C THR A 112 12.92 14.88 -5.52
N TRP A 113 12.03 13.99 -5.98
CA TRP A 113 10.70 13.85 -5.43
C TRP A 113 10.72 12.98 -4.18
N ILE A 114 9.98 13.40 -3.15
CA ILE A 114 9.83 12.60 -1.92
C ILE A 114 8.69 11.62 -2.15
N VAL A 115 8.90 10.36 -1.75
CA VAL A 115 7.92 9.28 -1.91
C VAL A 115 7.71 8.61 -0.57
N GLY A 116 6.46 8.48 -0.16
CA GLY A 116 6.03 7.62 0.92
C GLY A 116 5.16 6.52 0.35
N ASP A 117 5.63 5.28 0.41
CA ASP A 117 5.04 4.15 -0.30
C ASP A 117 4.90 2.90 0.56
N LYS A 118 4.09 1.95 0.09
CA LYS A 118 4.00 0.59 0.62
C LYS A 118 3.85 -0.41 -0.51
N THR A 119 4.84 -1.29 -0.63
CA THR A 119 4.80 -2.40 -1.59
C THR A 119 3.96 -3.58 -1.10
N GLY A 120 3.49 -4.41 -2.03
CA GLY A 120 2.93 -5.73 -1.75
C GLY A 120 3.34 -6.74 -2.82
N SER A 121 3.44 -8.01 -2.44
CA SER A 121 3.77 -9.11 -3.34
C SER A 121 3.09 -10.39 -2.91
N GLY A 122 2.76 -11.26 -3.86
CA GLY A 122 2.15 -12.55 -3.58
C GLY A 122 2.33 -13.55 -4.71
N ASP A 123 1.58 -14.64 -4.65
CA ASP A 123 1.46 -15.60 -5.73
C ASP A 123 0.98 -14.91 -7.02
N TYR A 124 1.03 -15.64 -8.14
CA TYR A 124 0.65 -15.12 -9.46
C TYR A 124 1.51 -13.94 -9.91
N GLY A 125 2.75 -13.88 -9.43
CA GLY A 125 3.67 -12.76 -9.65
C GLY A 125 3.06 -11.41 -9.31
N THR A 126 2.12 -11.39 -8.35
CA THR A 126 1.43 -10.19 -7.93
C THR A 126 2.45 -9.22 -7.37
N THR A 127 2.47 -8.01 -7.93
CA THR A 127 3.45 -6.97 -7.61
C THR A 127 2.71 -5.65 -7.50
N ASN A 128 2.66 -5.09 -6.30
CA ASN A 128 1.83 -3.94 -5.99
C ASN A 128 2.67 -2.85 -5.32
N ASP A 129 2.27 -1.61 -5.53
CA ASP A 129 2.78 -0.46 -4.80
C ASP A 129 1.73 0.65 -4.73
N ILE A 130 1.65 1.32 -3.59
CA ILE A 130 0.77 2.48 -3.37
C ILE A 130 1.59 3.59 -2.75
N ALA A 131 1.47 4.81 -3.26
CA ALA A 131 2.35 5.90 -2.90
C ALA A 131 1.63 7.23 -2.77
N VAL A 132 2.10 8.03 -1.83
CA VAL A 132 1.93 9.49 -1.82
C VAL A 132 3.26 10.09 -2.24
N ILE A 133 3.20 11.02 -3.17
CA ILE A 133 4.35 11.59 -3.86
C ILE A 133 4.31 13.09 -3.67
N TRP A 134 5.44 13.70 -3.29
CA TRP A 134 5.58 15.14 -3.13
C TRP A 134 6.59 15.67 -4.17
N PRO A 135 6.10 16.11 -5.35
CA PRO A 135 6.91 16.86 -6.31
C PRO A 135 7.38 18.19 -5.72
N ALA A 136 8.52 18.71 -6.20
CA ALA A 136 9.06 19.98 -5.70
C ALA A 136 8.16 21.19 -5.98
N ASN A 137 7.43 21.19 -7.10
CA ASN A 137 6.70 22.37 -7.61
C ASN A 137 5.19 22.13 -7.81
N HIS A 138 4.65 21.02 -7.30
CA HIS A 138 3.23 20.66 -7.48
C HIS A 138 2.62 20.19 -6.17
N ALA A 139 1.29 20.19 -6.12
CA ALA A 139 0.58 19.56 -5.02
C ALA A 139 0.91 18.05 -4.94
N PRO A 140 0.80 17.42 -3.75
CA PRO A 140 1.05 16.00 -3.61
C PRO A 140 0.16 15.15 -4.51
N LEU A 141 0.71 14.07 -5.05
CA LEU A 141 0.01 13.09 -5.87
C LEU A 141 -0.24 11.82 -5.06
N VAL A 142 -1.31 11.11 -5.39
CA VAL A 142 -1.54 9.74 -4.90
C VAL A 142 -1.58 8.80 -6.09
N LEU A 143 -0.76 7.76 -6.05
CA LEU A 143 -0.63 6.77 -7.12
C LEU A 143 -0.78 5.36 -6.56
N VAL A 144 -1.57 4.55 -7.24
CA VAL A 144 -1.76 3.12 -6.93
C VAL A 144 -1.48 2.33 -8.19
N THR A 145 -0.56 1.38 -8.11
CA THR A 145 -0.23 0.46 -9.20
C THR A 145 -0.35 -0.98 -8.70
N TYR A 146 -1.30 -1.72 -9.26
CA TYR A 146 -1.48 -3.14 -9.01
C TYR A 146 -1.20 -3.93 -10.30
N PHE A 147 -0.44 -5.01 -10.16
CA PHE A 147 -0.07 -5.89 -11.26
C PHE A 147 -0.13 -7.34 -10.80
N THR A 148 -0.69 -8.22 -11.62
CA THR A 148 -0.77 -9.67 -11.38
C THR A 148 -0.73 -10.42 -12.72
N GLN A 149 -0.38 -11.70 -12.69
CA GLN A 149 -0.07 -12.51 -13.87
C GLN A 149 -0.86 -13.82 -13.88
N PRO A 150 -1.05 -14.47 -15.04
CA PRO A 150 -1.86 -15.69 -15.12
C PRO A 150 -1.16 -16.94 -14.54
N GLN A 151 0.17 -17.01 -14.52
CA GLN A 151 0.90 -18.15 -13.95
C GLN A 151 1.13 -17.97 -12.44
N GLN A 152 0.73 -18.95 -11.62
CA GLN A 152 0.87 -18.88 -10.15
C GLN A 152 2.32 -18.64 -9.70
N ASN A 153 3.30 -19.24 -10.39
CA ASN A 153 4.72 -19.11 -10.09
C ASN A 153 5.42 -18.00 -10.91
N ALA A 154 4.68 -17.06 -11.49
CA ALA A 154 5.28 -15.95 -12.22
C ALA A 154 6.17 -15.10 -11.29
N GLU A 155 7.29 -14.62 -11.83
CA GLU A 155 8.19 -13.71 -11.12
C GLU A 155 7.55 -12.33 -10.94
N ALA A 156 7.87 -11.66 -9.83
CA ALA A 156 7.41 -10.30 -9.57
C ALA A 156 8.00 -9.28 -10.57
N ARG A 157 7.24 -8.23 -10.90
CA ARG A 157 7.56 -7.25 -11.95
C ARG A 157 7.53 -5.82 -11.45
N LYS A 158 8.46 -5.47 -10.56
CA LYS A 158 8.57 -4.10 -10.01
C LYS A 158 8.89 -3.06 -11.11
N ASP A 159 9.59 -3.49 -12.16
CA ASP A 159 9.88 -2.68 -13.35
C ASP A 159 8.60 -2.20 -14.08
N VAL A 160 7.53 -3.01 -14.06
CA VAL A 160 6.23 -2.61 -14.63
C VAL A 160 5.61 -1.49 -13.80
N LEU A 161 5.74 -1.53 -12.47
CA LEU A 161 5.25 -0.47 -11.59
C LEU A 161 6.03 0.84 -11.80
N ALA A 162 7.36 0.75 -11.93
CA ALA A 162 8.22 1.88 -12.24
C ALA A 162 7.86 2.51 -13.60
N ALA A 163 7.64 1.68 -14.63
CA ALA A 163 7.23 2.16 -15.94
C ALA A 163 5.85 2.84 -15.90
N ALA A 164 4.88 2.26 -15.18
CA ALA A 164 3.56 2.87 -15.00
C ALA A 164 3.67 4.23 -14.28
N ALA A 165 4.46 4.32 -13.21
CA ALA A 165 4.71 5.56 -12.49
C ALA A 165 5.32 6.63 -13.40
N LYS A 166 6.34 6.26 -14.19
CA LYS A 166 6.96 7.17 -15.16
C LYS A 166 5.93 7.71 -16.14
N ILE A 167 5.12 6.85 -16.77
CA ILE A 167 4.12 7.23 -17.77
C ILE A 167 3.12 8.24 -17.21
N VAL A 168 2.58 8.01 -16.01
CA VAL A 168 1.54 8.88 -15.45
C VAL A 168 2.07 10.22 -14.93
N THR A 169 3.36 10.31 -14.65
CA THR A 169 4.01 11.55 -14.19
C THR A 169 4.79 12.27 -15.28
N GLU A 170 4.88 11.69 -16.47
CA GLU A 170 5.61 12.29 -17.59
C GLU A 170 4.92 13.59 -18.03
N GLY A 171 5.64 14.70 -17.95
CA GLY A 171 5.15 16.01 -18.35
C GLY A 171 4.27 16.73 -17.31
N LEU A 172 4.15 16.20 -16.08
CA LEU A 172 3.60 16.96 -14.94
C LEU A 172 4.53 18.10 -14.51
#